data_AF-A0A543Y953-F1
#
_entry.id   AF-A0A543Y953-F1
#
_cell.length_a   1.000
_cell.length_b   1.000
_cell.length_c   1.000
_cell.angle_alpha   90.00
_cell.angle_beta   90.00
_cell.angle_gamma   90.00
#
_symmetry.space_group_name_H-M   'P 1'
#
loop_
_entity.id
_entity.type
_entity.pdbx_description
1 polymer ?
#
loop_
_entity_poly.entity_id
_entity_poly.type
_entity_poly.pdbx_seq_one_letter_code
_entity_poly.pdbx_strand_id
1 'polypeptide(L)'
;MKKASLALAVSVGLCSPAIWATTQIDVLGLYTPDTAKGFKQEHVAQMQHSVNVANKVLKDSGLDINVNLAATKEVQYDTQPGLKKSQSEVLDAATPSNWLDPAFADVEAYRQQVGADMVAIFRYLDVNNSPDYERLSNGGYSISCGLAWIVAPSAWKYPQNAKKSMYSHSYLNECGAETFIHELGHNFGLNHAHEQYRELPHHNNGTEVDAYGYGIKGQFATIMAYPHLFGVGRSYKFSSPNLQCEGAPCGVKDYANSVRAIGLTAPHIAQVYTGTKPPVDDGNPGDTEPTDNTNNVFTIKGPLALPDMKILTLPIVVSAQQSSTAQVAIDITHEYRGDLSIRLFAPDGSYWVLKQANRYDRGQSYNVQFTLNDVDPSAAEGEWRLEIQDHFGGKLGTLNQFQITFP
;
A
#
# COMPACT_ATOMS: atom_id res chain seq x y z
N MET A 1 -3.72 68.98 8.65
CA MET A 1 -4.48 67.70 8.70
C MET A 1 -3.56 66.60 8.20
N LYS A 2 -3.36 65.56 9.01
CA LYS A 2 -2.29 64.55 8.85
C LYS A 2 -2.56 63.66 7.62
N LYS A 3 -1.52 63.45 6.81
CA LYS A 3 -1.45 62.38 5.81
C LYS A 3 -1.32 61.05 6.54
N ALA A 4 -2.21 60.10 6.28
CA ALA A 4 -2.05 58.71 6.65
C ALA A 4 -1.91 57.89 5.36
N SER A 5 -0.69 57.44 5.10
CA SER A 5 -0.39 56.46 4.06
C SER A 5 -0.97 55.12 4.49
N LEU A 6 -1.91 54.58 3.72
CA LEU A 6 -2.38 53.21 3.88
C LEU A 6 -1.38 52.32 3.11
N ALA A 7 -0.42 51.75 3.83
CA ALA A 7 0.40 50.68 3.29
C ALA A 7 -0.49 49.44 3.16
N LEU A 8 -0.80 49.06 1.92
CA LEU A 8 -1.42 47.78 1.62
C LEU A 8 -0.34 46.71 1.84
N ALA A 9 -0.37 46.06 3.01
CA ALA A 9 0.41 44.86 3.25
C ALA A 9 -0.19 43.76 2.37
N VAL A 10 0.40 43.55 1.19
CA VAL A 10 0.22 42.31 0.44
C VAL A 10 0.86 41.23 1.31
N SER A 11 0.04 40.51 2.06
CA SER A 11 0.44 39.24 2.64
C SER A 11 0.72 38.31 1.47
N VAL A 12 1.99 38.21 1.07
CA VAL A 12 2.47 37.10 0.26
C VAL A 12 2.29 35.88 1.15
N GLY A 13 1.16 35.20 0.97
CA GLY A 13 0.99 33.86 1.48
C GLY A 13 2.10 33.05 0.83
N LEU A 14 3.11 32.68 1.61
CA LEU A 14 4.02 31.62 1.23
C LEU A 14 3.12 30.39 1.05
N CYS A 15 2.77 30.11 -0.20
CA CYS A 15 2.18 28.85 -0.59
C CYS A 15 3.33 27.86 -0.42
N SER A 16 3.43 27.23 0.76
CA SER A 16 4.28 26.07 0.92
C SER A 16 3.80 25.05 -0.12
N PRO A 17 4.66 24.56 -1.03
CA PRO A 17 4.25 23.51 -1.94
C PRO A 17 3.76 22.33 -1.09
N ALA A 18 2.53 21.87 -1.37
CA ALA A 18 2.06 20.63 -0.81
C ALA A 18 2.97 19.52 -1.33
N ILE A 19 3.86 19.01 -0.49
CA ILE A 19 4.63 17.81 -0.80
C ILE A 19 3.59 16.69 -0.92
N TRP A 20 3.54 15.97 -2.05
CA TRP A 20 2.79 14.72 -2.09
C TRP A 20 3.41 13.80 -1.07
N ALA A 21 2.68 13.60 0.03
CA ALA A 21 3.15 12.78 1.12
C ALA A 21 3.20 11.33 0.62
N THR A 22 4.34 10.68 0.83
CA THR A 22 4.45 9.23 0.93
C THR A 22 3.17 8.65 1.51
N THR A 23 2.63 7.56 0.96
CA THR A 23 1.44 6.96 1.58
C THR A 23 1.82 6.44 2.97
N GLN A 24 1.42 7.17 4.00
CA GLN A 24 1.70 6.84 5.40
C GLN A 24 0.63 5.87 5.91
N ILE A 25 1.06 4.69 6.35
CA ILE A 25 0.20 3.68 6.96
C ILE A 25 0.62 3.50 8.41
N ASP A 26 -0.26 3.92 9.31
CA ASP A 26 0.00 3.88 10.75
C ASP A 26 -0.49 2.54 11.33
N VAL A 27 0.39 1.81 12.02
CA VAL A 27 0.10 0.49 12.58
C VAL A 27 0.08 0.55 14.10
N LEU A 28 -0.99 0.04 14.69
CA LEU A 28 -1.04 -0.28 16.12
C LEU A 28 -0.48 -1.68 16.32
N GLY A 29 0.67 -1.77 16.98
CA GLY A 29 1.30 -3.03 17.34
C GLY A 29 0.76 -3.57 18.67
N LEU A 30 -0.01 -4.66 18.63
CA LEU A 30 -0.42 -5.38 19.82
C LEU A 30 0.62 -6.45 20.18
N TYR A 31 0.84 -6.67 21.46
CA TYR A 31 1.71 -7.74 21.94
C TYR A 31 1.17 -8.35 23.24
N THR A 32 1.65 -9.53 23.61
CA THR A 32 1.27 -10.20 24.87
C THR A 32 2.39 -10.09 25.90
N PRO A 33 2.10 -10.27 27.21
CA PRO A 33 3.13 -10.32 28.26
C PRO A 33 4.23 -11.35 27.98
N ASP A 34 3.88 -12.50 27.39
CA ASP A 34 4.86 -13.51 27.02
C ASP A 34 5.76 -13.07 25.87
N THR A 35 5.26 -12.20 24.99
CA THR A 35 6.07 -11.56 23.96
C THR A 35 7.09 -10.62 24.57
N ALA A 36 6.65 -9.78 25.50
CA ALA A 36 7.54 -8.89 26.24
C ALA A 36 8.59 -9.67 27.04
N LYS A 37 8.18 -10.74 27.74
CA LYS A 37 9.06 -11.62 28.51
C LYS A 37 10.04 -12.39 27.63
N GLY A 38 9.58 -12.97 26.53
CA GLY A 38 10.41 -13.78 25.62
C GLY A 38 11.57 -12.98 25.02
N PHE A 39 11.35 -11.70 24.75
CA PHE A 39 12.40 -10.76 24.31
C PHE A 39 13.03 -9.96 25.45
N LYS A 40 12.87 -10.35 26.71
CA LYS A 40 13.49 -9.66 27.87
C LYS A 40 13.22 -8.15 27.90
N GLN A 41 12.00 -7.74 27.56
CA GLN A 41 11.54 -6.36 27.44
C GLN A 41 12.05 -5.57 26.21
N GLU A 42 12.67 -6.24 25.23
CA GLU A 42 13.11 -5.63 23.95
C GLU A 42 12.15 -5.90 22.78
N HIS A 43 10.97 -6.43 23.05
CA HIS A 43 9.96 -6.78 22.04
C HIS A 43 9.58 -5.64 21.09
N VAL A 44 9.50 -4.39 21.58
CA VAL A 44 9.21 -3.22 20.72
C VAL A 44 10.29 -3.02 19.65
N ALA A 45 11.56 -3.28 19.97
CA ALA A 45 12.64 -3.20 18.97
C ALA A 45 12.50 -4.29 17.90
N GLN A 46 12.00 -5.47 18.26
CA GLN A 46 11.73 -6.56 17.31
C GLN A 46 10.51 -6.26 16.40
N MET A 47 9.47 -5.64 16.96
CA MET A 47 8.34 -5.13 16.18
C MET A 47 8.83 -4.05 15.20
N GLN A 48 9.63 -3.09 15.66
CA GLN A 48 10.19 -2.05 14.81
C GLN A 48 11.13 -2.63 13.74
N HIS A 49 11.91 -3.66 14.06
CA HIS A 49 12.73 -4.36 13.06
C HIS A 49 11.86 -4.96 11.93
N SER A 50 10.73 -5.56 12.29
CA SER A 50 9.76 -6.09 11.30
C SER A 50 9.18 -4.98 10.42
N VAL A 51 8.84 -3.82 11.00
CA VAL A 51 8.40 -2.63 10.25
C VAL A 51 9.50 -2.11 9.32
N ASN A 52 10.76 -2.07 9.77
CA ASN A 52 11.88 -1.64 8.93
C ASN A 52 12.10 -2.59 7.74
N VAL A 53 11.96 -3.90 7.96
CA VAL A 53 12.00 -4.90 6.88
C VAL A 53 10.82 -4.72 5.93
N ALA A 54 9.62 -4.45 6.43
CA ALA A 54 8.45 -4.14 5.62
C ALA A 54 8.67 -2.94 4.70
N ASN A 55 9.16 -1.83 5.24
CA ASN A 55 9.47 -0.62 4.47
C ASN A 55 10.56 -0.86 3.43
N LYS A 56 11.57 -1.69 3.75
CA LYS A 56 12.57 -2.10 2.77
C LYS A 56 11.94 -2.91 1.62
N VAL A 57 11.06 -3.87 1.91
CA VAL A 57 10.37 -4.68 0.88
C VAL A 57 9.48 -3.81 0.01
N LEU A 58 8.72 -2.87 0.60
CA LEU A 58 7.89 -1.91 -0.14
C LEU A 58 8.75 -1.07 -1.08
N LYS A 59 9.83 -0.48 -0.56
CA LYS A 59 10.78 0.33 -1.34
C LYS A 59 11.46 -0.46 -2.45
N ASP A 60 11.96 -1.66 -2.17
CA ASP A 60 12.60 -2.54 -3.17
C ASP A 60 11.60 -3.03 -4.23
N SER A 61 10.29 -2.92 -3.94
CA SER A 61 9.19 -3.20 -4.87
C SER A 61 8.71 -1.95 -5.63
N GLY A 62 9.35 -0.80 -5.43
CA GLY A 62 8.99 0.47 -6.08
C GLY A 62 7.67 1.08 -5.58
N LEU A 63 7.20 0.69 -4.39
CA LEU A 63 6.00 1.24 -3.77
C LEU A 63 6.37 2.43 -2.87
N ASP A 64 5.70 3.55 -3.10
CA ASP A 64 5.85 4.78 -2.32
C ASP A 64 4.94 4.78 -1.08
N ILE A 65 5.20 3.82 -0.20
CA ILE A 65 4.43 3.56 1.02
C ILE A 65 5.41 3.46 2.17
N ASN A 66 5.11 4.15 3.27
CA ASN A 66 5.85 4.05 4.51
C ASN A 66 4.90 3.58 5.62
N VAL A 67 5.26 2.48 6.25
CA VAL A 67 4.55 1.88 7.36
C VAL A 67 5.21 2.34 8.65
N ASN A 68 4.42 2.90 9.58
CA ASN A 68 4.88 3.38 10.86
C ASN A 68 4.33 2.51 11.99
N LEU A 69 5.16 2.20 12.98
CA LEU A 69 4.66 1.69 14.26
C LEU A 69 4.16 2.87 15.10
N ALA A 70 2.92 3.29 14.87
CA ALA A 70 2.37 4.52 15.47
C ALA A 70 2.19 4.41 16.98
N ALA A 71 1.84 3.22 17.47
CA ALA A 71 1.75 2.93 18.90
C ALA A 71 1.88 1.43 19.15
N THR A 72 2.10 1.08 20.42
CA THR A 72 2.06 -0.32 20.88
C THR A 72 1.16 -0.47 22.09
N LYS A 73 0.52 -1.63 22.23
CA LYS A 73 -0.33 -1.95 23.39
C LYS A 73 -0.17 -3.40 23.82
N GLU A 74 0.10 -3.61 25.10
CA GLU A 74 0.05 -4.94 25.70
C GLU A 74 -1.41 -5.38 25.84
N VAL A 75 -1.70 -6.63 25.46
CA VAL A 75 -3.00 -7.28 25.62
C VAL A 75 -2.83 -8.53 26.46
N GLN A 76 -3.62 -8.63 27.53
CA GLN A 76 -3.64 -9.76 28.46
C GLN A 76 -4.43 -10.93 27.88
N TYR A 77 -3.91 -11.52 26.81
CA TYR A 77 -4.52 -12.63 26.10
C TYR A 77 -3.60 -13.87 26.11
N ASP A 78 -4.22 -15.05 26.21
CA ASP A 78 -3.58 -16.37 26.10
C ASP A 78 -2.28 -16.59 26.91
N THR A 79 -2.14 -15.91 28.05
CA THR A 79 -0.92 -15.91 28.89
C THR A 79 -0.78 -17.13 29.80
N GLN A 80 -1.81 -17.97 29.90
CA GLN A 80 -1.78 -19.14 30.77
C GLN A 80 -1.01 -20.30 30.10
N PRO A 81 -0.06 -20.94 30.81
CA PRO A 81 0.63 -22.12 30.31
C PRO A 81 -0.36 -23.22 29.90
N GLY A 82 -0.13 -23.83 28.73
CA GLY A 82 -1.00 -24.88 28.17
C GLY A 82 -2.33 -24.39 27.56
N LEU A 83 -2.62 -23.08 27.59
CA LEU A 83 -3.82 -22.49 26.97
C LEU A 83 -3.48 -21.54 25.82
N LYS A 84 -2.32 -21.75 25.18
CA LYS A 84 -1.92 -20.96 24.02
C LYS A 84 -2.92 -21.12 22.90
N LYS A 85 -3.24 -19.99 22.27
CA LYS A 85 -4.19 -19.92 21.17
C LYS A 85 -3.45 -19.93 19.85
N SER A 86 -4.07 -20.57 18.86
CA SER A 86 -3.61 -20.50 17.47
C SER A 86 -3.73 -19.08 16.95
N GLN A 87 -2.94 -18.74 15.94
CA GLN A 87 -3.03 -17.46 15.27
C GLN A 87 -4.43 -17.16 14.71
N SER A 88 -5.20 -18.19 14.30
CA SER A 88 -6.59 -18.01 13.86
C SER A 88 -7.49 -17.61 15.02
N GLU A 89 -7.42 -18.32 16.15
CA GLU A 89 -8.21 -17.98 17.34
C GLU A 89 -7.88 -16.57 17.85
N VAL A 90 -6.59 -16.18 17.83
CA VAL A 90 -6.14 -14.85 18.24
C VAL A 90 -6.67 -13.78 17.28
N LEU A 91 -6.56 -14.01 15.97
CA LEU A 91 -7.02 -13.07 14.96
C LEU A 91 -8.54 -12.88 15.05
N ASP A 92 -9.30 -13.97 15.20
CA ASP A 92 -10.76 -13.93 15.41
C ASP A 92 -11.14 -13.19 16.70
N ALA A 93 -10.42 -13.44 17.79
CA ALA A 93 -10.67 -12.81 19.09
C ALA A 93 -10.42 -11.29 19.10
N ALA A 94 -9.44 -10.83 18.33
CA ALA A 94 -9.06 -9.42 18.24
C ALA A 94 -9.89 -8.61 17.23
N THR A 95 -10.49 -9.29 16.25
CA THR A 95 -11.18 -8.63 15.14
C THR A 95 -12.59 -8.18 15.55
N PRO A 96 -12.95 -6.90 15.42
CA PRO A 96 -14.26 -6.37 15.83
C PRO A 96 -15.38 -6.85 14.89
N SER A 97 -15.84 -8.08 15.12
CA SER A 97 -16.90 -8.76 14.38
C SER A 97 -18.17 -8.91 15.24
N ASN A 98 -18.96 -9.97 15.04
CA ASN A 98 -20.12 -10.28 15.88
C ASN A 98 -19.72 -10.68 17.31
N TRP A 99 -18.47 -11.12 17.51
CA TRP A 99 -17.89 -11.40 18.81
C TRP A 99 -16.50 -10.76 18.87
N LEU A 100 -16.17 -10.15 20.02
CA LEU A 100 -14.88 -9.58 20.33
C LEU A 100 -14.52 -10.06 21.74
N ASP A 101 -13.32 -10.61 21.91
CA ASP A 101 -12.90 -11.08 23.22
C ASP A 101 -12.69 -9.88 24.17
N PRO A 102 -13.12 -9.96 25.44
CA PRO A 102 -12.95 -8.87 26.41
C PRO A 102 -11.52 -8.34 26.54
N ALA A 103 -10.50 -9.17 26.27
CA ALA A 103 -9.11 -8.74 26.29
C ALA A 103 -8.81 -7.64 25.26
N PHE A 104 -9.56 -7.58 24.15
CA PHE A 104 -9.37 -6.62 23.06
C PHE A 104 -10.43 -5.51 23.06
N ALA A 105 -11.29 -5.43 24.08
CA ALA A 105 -12.46 -4.54 24.08
C ALA A 105 -12.13 -3.05 23.92
N ASP A 106 -10.94 -2.61 24.35
CA ASP A 106 -10.49 -1.22 24.28
C ASP A 106 -9.54 -0.94 23.09
N VAL A 107 -9.22 -1.96 22.28
CA VAL A 107 -8.27 -1.85 21.16
C VAL A 107 -8.77 -0.89 20.09
N GLU A 108 -10.03 -0.98 19.68
CA GLU A 108 -10.56 -0.10 18.62
C GLU A 108 -10.66 1.36 19.07
N ALA A 109 -10.96 1.60 20.36
CA ALA A 109 -10.94 2.94 20.93
C ALA A 109 -9.51 3.51 20.95
N TYR A 110 -8.53 2.70 21.35
CA TYR A 110 -7.13 3.10 21.34
C TYR A 110 -6.59 3.29 19.91
N ARG A 111 -6.94 2.40 18.99
CA ARG A 111 -6.62 2.50 17.56
C ARG A 111 -7.10 3.81 16.96
N GLN A 112 -8.33 4.23 17.29
CA GLN A 112 -8.87 5.53 16.88
C GLN A 112 -8.12 6.70 17.53
N GLN A 113 -7.78 6.59 18.82
CA GLN A 113 -7.04 7.63 19.55
C GLN A 113 -5.66 7.89 18.93
N VAL A 114 -4.95 6.84 18.52
CA VAL A 114 -3.60 6.95 17.93
C VAL A 114 -3.61 7.10 16.41
N GLY A 115 -4.79 7.01 15.78
CA GLY A 115 -4.94 7.17 14.33
C GLY A 115 -4.35 6.01 13.51
N ALA A 116 -4.31 4.79 14.04
CA ALA A 116 -3.69 3.66 13.37
C ALA A 116 -4.59 3.02 12.30
N ASP A 117 -4.21 3.13 11.04
CA ASP A 117 -4.87 2.57 9.86
C ASP A 117 -4.97 1.05 9.89
N MET A 118 -4.00 0.35 10.49
CA MET A 118 -3.97 -1.11 10.63
C MET A 118 -3.65 -1.55 12.07
N VAL A 119 -3.99 -2.81 12.40
CA VAL A 119 -3.60 -3.45 13.66
C VAL A 119 -2.77 -4.70 13.36
N ALA A 120 -1.63 -4.84 14.02
CA ALA A 120 -0.75 -6.00 13.88
C ALA A 120 -0.46 -6.62 15.25
N ILE A 121 -0.77 -7.90 15.41
CA ILE A 121 -0.55 -8.65 16.63
C ILE A 121 0.78 -9.39 16.52
N PHE A 122 1.75 -8.97 17.31
CA PHE A 122 3.07 -9.58 17.36
C PHE A 122 3.16 -10.50 18.58
N ARG A 123 3.42 -11.78 18.34
CA ARG A 123 3.55 -12.78 19.41
C ARG A 123 4.93 -13.42 19.44
N TYR A 124 5.37 -13.79 20.63
CA TYR A 124 6.47 -14.74 20.81
C TYR A 124 5.89 -16.15 20.80
N LEU A 125 6.39 -17.00 19.90
CA LEU A 125 5.95 -18.38 19.77
C LEU A 125 6.53 -19.24 20.89
N ASP A 126 5.66 -19.80 21.71
CA ASP A 126 6.00 -20.88 22.63
C ASP A 126 5.91 -22.23 21.91
N VAL A 127 7.03 -22.72 21.41
CA VAL A 127 7.13 -23.97 20.62
C VAL A 127 6.72 -25.23 21.40
N ASN A 128 6.60 -25.17 22.73
CA ASN A 128 6.22 -26.33 23.53
C ASN A 128 4.72 -26.38 23.81
N ASN A 129 4.01 -25.25 23.69
CA ASN A 129 2.64 -25.14 24.13
C ASN A 129 1.69 -24.56 23.06
N SER A 130 2.22 -24.02 21.97
CA SER A 130 1.41 -23.43 20.89
C SER A 130 0.87 -24.47 19.92
N PRO A 131 -0.42 -24.37 19.50
CA PRO A 131 -0.97 -25.20 18.44
C PRO A 131 -0.43 -24.86 17.04
N ASP A 132 0.27 -23.74 16.88
CA ASP A 132 0.84 -23.31 15.59
C ASP A 132 2.21 -23.93 15.29
N TYR A 133 2.71 -24.78 16.17
CA TYR A 133 3.99 -25.49 16.03
C TYR A 133 3.81 -26.99 16.22
N GLU A 134 4.33 -27.76 15.27
CA GLU A 134 4.36 -29.23 15.35
C GLU A 134 5.80 -29.72 15.14
N ARG A 135 6.31 -30.53 16.08
CA ARG A 135 7.58 -31.23 15.90
C ARG A 135 7.33 -32.55 15.17
N LEU A 136 7.93 -32.69 13.99
CA LEU A 136 7.78 -33.88 13.16
C LEU A 136 8.69 -35.01 13.65
N SER A 137 8.25 -36.25 13.44
CA SER A 137 8.95 -37.47 13.87
C SER A 137 10.34 -37.65 13.25
N ASN A 138 10.61 -37.01 12.11
CA ASN A 138 11.89 -37.00 11.43
C ASN A 138 12.88 -35.95 11.98
N GLY A 139 12.52 -35.26 13.07
CA GLY A 139 13.33 -34.20 13.67
C GLY A 139 13.14 -32.82 13.04
N GLY A 140 12.33 -32.70 11.97
CA GLY A 140 11.86 -31.44 11.42
C GLY A 140 10.73 -30.82 12.24
N TYR A 141 10.21 -29.68 11.78
CA TYR A 141 9.07 -29.01 12.39
C TYR A 141 8.19 -28.35 11.33
N SER A 142 6.91 -28.16 11.66
CA SER A 142 5.96 -27.36 10.91
C SER A 142 5.58 -26.16 11.77
N ILE A 143 5.61 -24.97 11.18
CA ILE A 143 5.27 -23.71 11.85
C ILE A 143 4.39 -22.88 10.94
N SER A 144 3.31 -22.33 11.49
CA SER A 144 2.57 -21.25 10.85
C SER A 144 3.04 -19.91 11.42
N CYS A 145 3.66 -19.08 10.58
CA CYS A 145 4.35 -17.87 11.04
C CYS A 145 3.43 -16.67 11.22
N GLY A 146 2.33 -16.61 10.48
CA GLY A 146 1.41 -15.50 10.51
C GLY A 146 0.06 -15.82 9.87
N LEU A 147 -0.90 -14.94 10.13
CA LEU A 147 -2.21 -14.95 9.53
C LEU A 147 -2.75 -13.52 9.45
N ALA A 148 -3.46 -13.21 8.38
CA ALA A 148 -4.15 -11.94 8.23
C ALA A 148 -5.43 -12.09 7.43
N TRP A 149 -6.35 -11.14 7.64
CA TRP A 149 -7.51 -11.02 6.77
C TRP A 149 -7.08 -10.48 5.40
N ILE A 150 -7.65 -11.06 4.35
CA ILE A 150 -7.54 -10.51 3.00
C ILE A 150 -8.58 -9.41 2.84
N VAL A 151 -8.13 -8.18 2.56
CA VAL A 151 -9.04 -7.05 2.33
C VAL A 151 -8.85 -6.49 0.93
N ALA A 152 -9.64 -7.02 0.01
CA ALA A 152 -9.60 -6.65 -1.38
C ALA A 152 -10.00 -5.18 -1.66
N PRO A 153 -9.57 -4.58 -2.78
CA PRO A 153 -10.02 -3.26 -3.24
C PRO A 153 -11.55 -3.07 -3.21
N SER A 154 -12.29 -4.12 -3.57
CA SER A 154 -13.76 -4.10 -3.59
C SER A 154 -14.39 -3.88 -2.21
N ALA A 155 -13.75 -4.32 -1.13
CA ALA A 155 -14.22 -4.13 0.25
C ALA A 155 -14.27 -2.64 0.65
N TRP A 156 -13.40 -1.81 0.06
CA TRP A 156 -13.32 -0.37 0.32
C TRP A 156 -14.49 0.44 -0.24
N LYS A 157 -15.44 -0.20 -0.94
CA LYS A 157 -16.78 0.37 -1.16
C LYS A 157 -17.52 0.64 0.16
N TYR A 158 -17.19 -0.12 1.21
CA TYR A 158 -17.72 0.05 2.56
C TYR A 158 -16.57 0.20 3.57
N PRO A 159 -15.92 1.38 3.65
CA PRO A 159 -14.69 1.58 4.42
C PRO A 159 -14.79 1.17 5.89
N GLN A 160 -15.97 1.37 6.52
CA GLN A 160 -16.21 0.98 7.90
C GLN A 160 -16.15 -0.53 8.13
N ASN A 161 -16.50 -1.34 7.12
CA ASN A 161 -16.39 -2.80 7.18
C ASN A 161 -14.97 -3.25 6.84
N ALA A 162 -14.36 -2.68 5.80
CA ALA A 162 -12.97 -2.97 5.43
C ALA A 162 -12.00 -2.71 6.60
N LYS A 163 -12.17 -1.57 7.28
CA LYS A 163 -11.41 -1.19 8.48
C LYS A 163 -11.43 -2.28 9.55
N LYS A 164 -12.59 -2.89 9.81
CA LYS A 164 -12.73 -3.92 10.86
C LYS A 164 -11.89 -5.15 10.58
N SER A 165 -11.55 -5.41 9.31
CA SER A 165 -10.72 -6.52 8.88
C SER A 165 -9.24 -6.15 8.69
N MET A 166 -8.81 -4.92 8.99
CA MET A 166 -7.39 -4.51 8.90
C MET A 166 -6.57 -5.03 10.10
N TYR A 167 -6.54 -6.35 10.24
CA TYR A 167 -5.84 -7.06 11.30
C TYR A 167 -4.91 -8.13 10.71
N SER A 168 -3.74 -8.25 11.32
CA SER A 168 -2.74 -9.28 11.03
C SER A 168 -2.13 -9.82 12.32
N HIS A 169 -1.54 -11.01 12.24
CA HIS A 169 -0.81 -11.67 13.31
C HIS A 169 0.53 -12.19 12.79
N SER A 170 1.62 -12.00 13.54
CA SER A 170 2.94 -12.55 13.20
C SER A 170 3.71 -13.00 14.43
N TYR A 171 4.40 -14.14 14.32
CA TYR A 171 5.40 -14.55 15.31
C TYR A 171 6.75 -13.89 15.04
N LEU A 172 7.46 -13.48 16.09
CA LEU A 172 8.70 -12.69 15.98
C LEU A 172 10.01 -13.49 16.18
N ASN A 173 9.99 -14.64 16.87
CA ASN A 173 11.22 -15.35 17.28
C ASN A 173 11.60 -16.52 16.36
N GLU A 174 10.64 -17.37 15.98
CA GLU A 174 10.89 -18.55 15.12
C GLU A 174 10.66 -18.27 13.63
N CYS A 175 10.26 -17.04 13.30
CA CYS A 175 9.87 -16.62 11.96
C CYS A 175 10.70 -15.42 11.52
N GLY A 176 10.87 -15.28 10.20
CA GLY A 176 11.58 -14.15 9.63
C GLY A 176 10.81 -12.85 9.83
N ALA A 177 11.53 -11.74 9.98
CA ALA A 177 10.95 -10.40 10.13
C ALA A 177 10.05 -10.00 8.94
N GLU A 178 10.24 -10.64 7.77
CA GLU A 178 9.39 -10.42 6.60
C GLU A 178 8.01 -11.07 6.67
N THR A 179 7.75 -11.93 7.66
CA THR A 179 6.40 -12.43 7.92
C THR A 179 5.43 -11.28 8.09
N PHE A 180 5.81 -10.22 8.81
CA PHE A 180 4.93 -9.07 9.01
C PHE A 180 4.45 -8.44 7.69
N ILE A 181 5.36 -8.20 6.72
CA ILE A 181 4.98 -7.62 5.42
C ILE A 181 4.27 -8.62 4.50
N HIS A 182 4.48 -9.93 4.69
CA HIS A 182 3.63 -10.95 4.07
C HIS A 182 2.19 -10.81 4.54
N GLU A 183 1.98 -10.70 5.86
CA GLU A 183 0.64 -10.57 6.43
C GLU A 183 -0.02 -9.23 6.09
N LEU A 184 0.75 -8.13 6.06
CA LEU A 184 0.25 -6.86 5.52
C LEU A 184 -0.12 -6.99 4.05
N GLY A 185 0.60 -7.81 3.28
CA GLY A 185 0.24 -8.17 1.90
C GLY A 185 -1.20 -8.70 1.79
N HIS A 186 -1.64 -9.55 2.72
CA HIS A 186 -3.04 -9.96 2.79
C HIS A 186 -3.98 -8.78 3.10
N ASN A 187 -3.63 -7.92 4.07
CA ASN A 187 -4.43 -6.71 4.35
C ASN A 187 -4.48 -5.74 3.13
N PHE A 188 -3.46 -5.73 2.26
CA PHE A 188 -3.46 -5.05 0.97
C PHE A 188 -4.28 -5.75 -0.13
N GLY A 189 -4.90 -6.90 0.16
CA GLY A 189 -5.74 -7.64 -0.76
C GLY A 189 -4.98 -8.65 -1.63
N LEU A 190 -3.83 -9.15 -1.19
CA LEU A 190 -3.04 -10.14 -1.93
C LEU A 190 -3.34 -11.57 -1.51
N ASN A 191 -3.26 -12.48 -2.46
CA ASN A 191 -3.22 -13.93 -2.27
C ASN A 191 -1.78 -14.44 -2.35
N HIS A 192 -1.57 -15.70 -1.99
CA HIS A 192 -0.29 -16.35 -2.24
C HIS A 192 -0.02 -16.58 -3.73
N ALA A 193 1.09 -17.23 -4.09
CA ALA A 193 1.35 -17.58 -5.49
C ALA A 193 0.32 -18.58 -6.03
N HIS A 194 0.05 -18.52 -7.35
CA HIS A 194 -0.91 -19.39 -8.02
C HIS A 194 -0.68 -20.89 -7.77
N GLU A 195 0.60 -21.30 -7.71
CA GLU A 195 1.05 -22.68 -7.50
C GLU A 195 0.64 -23.26 -6.14
N GLN A 196 0.18 -22.41 -5.21
CA GLN A 196 -0.31 -22.81 -3.89
C GLN A 196 -1.79 -23.16 -3.86
N TYR A 197 -2.49 -23.02 -4.99
CA TYR A 197 -3.93 -23.21 -5.05
C TYR A 197 -4.32 -24.24 -6.11
N ARG A 198 -5.37 -25.01 -5.80
CA ARG A 198 -6.08 -25.83 -6.81
C ARG A 198 -7.16 -25.03 -7.52
N GLU A 199 -7.84 -24.15 -6.78
CA GLU A 199 -8.84 -23.20 -7.27
C GLU A 199 -8.41 -21.80 -6.89
N LEU A 200 -8.48 -20.85 -7.83
CA LEU A 200 -7.91 -19.52 -7.63
C LEU A 200 -8.80 -18.66 -6.72
N PRO A 201 -8.27 -18.16 -5.58
CA PRO A 201 -9.06 -17.41 -4.59
C PRO A 201 -9.78 -16.17 -5.10
N HIS A 202 -9.23 -15.46 -6.10
CA HIS A 202 -9.81 -14.21 -6.62
C HIS A 202 -11.23 -14.37 -7.16
N HIS A 203 -11.64 -15.58 -7.55
CA HIS A 203 -13.02 -15.88 -7.94
C HIS A 203 -14.02 -15.76 -6.78
N ASN A 204 -13.56 -15.87 -5.53
CA ASN A 204 -14.42 -15.99 -4.35
C ASN A 204 -14.18 -14.91 -3.29
N ASN A 205 -12.96 -14.35 -3.19
CA ASN A 205 -12.60 -13.37 -2.16
C ASN A 205 -12.56 -11.91 -2.66
N GLY A 206 -12.84 -11.68 -3.94
CA GLY A 206 -12.99 -10.35 -4.53
C GLY A 206 -11.69 -9.57 -4.72
N THR A 207 -10.53 -10.21 -4.56
CA THR A 207 -9.23 -9.64 -4.93
C THR A 207 -9.10 -9.51 -6.44
N GLU A 208 -8.15 -8.70 -6.89
CA GLU A 208 -7.84 -8.60 -8.32
C GLU A 208 -7.33 -9.93 -8.89
N VAL A 209 -7.49 -10.13 -10.21
CA VAL A 209 -7.08 -11.37 -10.90
C VAL A 209 -5.60 -11.68 -10.76
N ASP A 210 -4.77 -10.65 -10.63
CA ASP A 210 -3.30 -10.71 -10.56
C ASP A 210 -2.75 -10.33 -9.18
N ALA A 211 -3.61 -10.20 -8.16
CA ALA A 211 -3.23 -9.96 -6.77
C ALA A 211 -2.63 -11.22 -6.12
N TYR A 212 -1.54 -11.72 -6.68
CA TYR A 212 -0.89 -12.98 -6.31
C TYR A 212 0.61 -12.80 -6.12
N GLY A 213 1.18 -13.58 -5.23
CA GLY A 213 2.62 -13.85 -5.21
C GLY A 213 3.12 -14.51 -6.49
N TYR A 214 4.43 -14.67 -6.60
CA TYR A 214 5.06 -15.29 -7.77
C TYR A 214 6.35 -16.01 -7.37
N GLY A 215 6.74 -17.00 -8.15
CA GLY A 215 8.05 -17.62 -8.01
C GLY A 215 8.41 -18.39 -9.27
N ILE A 216 9.71 -18.59 -9.46
CA ILE A 216 10.25 -19.47 -10.50
C ILE A 216 11.03 -20.57 -9.78
N LYS A 217 10.66 -21.82 -10.06
CA LYS A 217 11.27 -23.00 -9.43
C LYS A 217 12.78 -22.98 -9.60
N GLY A 218 13.52 -23.17 -8.52
CA GLY A 218 14.98 -23.16 -8.46
C GLY A 218 15.63 -21.78 -8.63
N GLN A 219 14.84 -20.71 -8.79
CA GLN A 219 15.36 -19.34 -8.97
C GLN A 219 14.97 -18.39 -7.83
N PHE A 220 13.68 -18.13 -7.61
CA PHE A 220 13.21 -17.25 -6.52
C PHE A 220 11.72 -17.47 -6.17
N ALA A 221 11.31 -16.96 -5.01
CA ALA A 221 9.91 -16.81 -4.61
C ALA A 221 9.71 -15.42 -3.99
N THR A 222 8.70 -14.65 -4.43
CA THR A 222 8.39 -13.31 -3.88
C THR A 222 7.78 -13.38 -2.49
N ILE A 223 7.56 -12.23 -1.86
CA ILE A 223 7.10 -12.15 -0.47
C ILE A 223 5.84 -12.96 -0.19
N MET A 224 4.85 -12.93 -1.10
CA MET A 224 3.58 -13.66 -0.94
C MET A 224 3.66 -15.14 -1.34
N ALA A 225 4.81 -15.63 -1.78
CA ALA A 225 5.00 -17.03 -2.18
C ALA A 225 5.65 -17.85 -1.04
N TYR A 226 5.33 -19.15 -0.99
CA TYR A 226 5.97 -20.11 -0.10
C TYR A 226 7.27 -20.65 -0.72
N PRO A 227 8.45 -20.22 -0.25
CA PRO A 227 9.70 -20.48 -0.97
C PRO A 227 10.04 -21.96 -1.12
N HIS A 228 9.62 -22.80 -0.16
CA HIS A 228 9.84 -24.25 -0.18
C HIS A 228 9.16 -24.94 -1.37
N LEU A 229 8.02 -24.43 -1.87
CA LEU A 229 7.35 -24.97 -3.06
C LEU A 229 8.11 -24.67 -4.36
N PHE A 230 8.98 -23.66 -4.32
CA PHE A 230 9.84 -23.27 -5.42
C PHE A 230 11.28 -23.77 -5.24
N GLY A 231 11.61 -24.42 -4.12
CA GLY A 231 12.94 -24.98 -3.86
C GLY A 231 14.03 -23.91 -3.69
N VAL A 232 13.67 -22.74 -3.15
CA VAL A 232 14.54 -21.57 -3.07
C VAL A 232 14.32 -20.78 -1.79
N GLY A 233 15.19 -19.78 -1.56
CA GLY A 233 14.96 -18.71 -0.58
C GLY A 233 13.96 -17.66 -1.10
N ARG A 234 13.64 -16.70 -0.22
CA ARG A 234 12.69 -15.62 -0.50
C ARG A 234 13.41 -14.43 -1.15
N SER A 235 12.80 -13.89 -2.20
CA SER A 235 13.08 -12.56 -2.72
C SER A 235 12.25 -11.55 -1.93
N TYR A 236 12.92 -10.56 -1.33
CA TYR A 236 12.32 -9.51 -0.49
C TYR A 236 11.64 -8.43 -1.35
N LYS A 237 10.75 -8.86 -2.26
CA LYS A 237 9.97 -8.02 -3.18
C LYS A 237 8.56 -8.57 -3.34
N PHE A 238 7.59 -7.69 -3.58
CA PHE A 238 6.28 -8.05 -4.12
C PHE A 238 6.38 -8.39 -5.60
N SER A 239 5.44 -9.21 -6.10
CA SER A 239 5.44 -9.58 -7.51
C SER A 239 5.08 -8.40 -8.42
N SER A 240 5.78 -8.29 -9.55
CA SER A 240 5.45 -7.35 -10.62
C SER A 240 6.19 -7.74 -11.91
N PRO A 241 5.54 -7.68 -13.09
CA PRO A 241 6.21 -7.91 -14.37
C PRO A 241 7.27 -6.84 -14.70
N ASN A 242 7.23 -5.69 -14.03
CA ASN A 242 8.14 -4.57 -14.27
C ASN A 242 9.38 -4.58 -13.36
N LEU A 243 9.45 -5.52 -12.41
CA LEU A 243 10.58 -5.67 -11.48
C LEU A 243 11.43 -6.88 -11.85
N GLN A 244 12.70 -6.88 -11.46
CA GLN A 244 13.61 -8.03 -11.62
C GLN A 244 13.95 -8.72 -10.29
N CYS A 245 13.89 -10.04 -10.32
CA CYS A 245 14.21 -10.98 -9.26
C CYS A 245 15.17 -12.02 -9.84
N GLU A 246 16.40 -12.06 -9.34
CA GLU A 246 17.44 -13.02 -9.78
C GLU A 246 17.60 -13.09 -11.32
N GLY A 247 17.55 -11.94 -12.01
CA GLY A 247 17.72 -11.84 -13.45
C GLY A 247 16.50 -12.20 -14.31
N ALA A 248 15.33 -12.45 -13.69
CA ALA A 248 14.06 -12.65 -14.38
C ALA A 248 12.98 -11.70 -13.84
N PRO A 249 11.88 -11.46 -14.59
CA PRO A 249 10.76 -10.68 -14.06
C PRO A 249 10.20 -11.25 -12.76
N CYS A 250 9.97 -10.41 -11.75
CA CYS A 250 9.40 -10.77 -10.45
C CYS A 250 7.89 -11.11 -10.51
N GLY A 251 7.29 -11.16 -11.68
CA GLY A 251 5.87 -11.33 -11.87
C GLY A 251 5.53 -11.48 -13.34
N VAL A 252 4.25 -11.69 -13.62
CA VAL A 252 3.71 -11.88 -14.96
C VAL A 252 2.49 -11.00 -15.11
N LYS A 253 2.40 -10.28 -16.23
CA LYS A 253 1.26 -9.41 -16.53
C LYS A 253 -0.04 -10.22 -16.47
N ASP A 254 -1.06 -9.67 -15.80
CA ASP A 254 -2.40 -10.25 -15.63
C ASP A 254 -2.42 -11.63 -14.92
N TYR A 255 -1.32 -12.03 -14.27
CA TYR A 255 -1.18 -13.29 -13.52
C TYR A 255 -0.57 -13.08 -12.13
N ALA A 256 0.50 -12.30 -11.99
CA ALA A 256 1.09 -12.00 -10.69
C ALA A 256 1.72 -10.61 -10.68
N ASN A 257 0.98 -9.64 -10.13
CA ASN A 257 1.35 -8.23 -10.04
C ASN A 257 0.82 -7.61 -8.73
N SER A 258 1.38 -8.09 -7.61
CA SER A 258 1.07 -7.57 -6.28
C SER A 258 1.27 -6.07 -6.15
N VAL A 259 2.29 -5.49 -6.80
CA VAL A 259 2.56 -4.03 -6.76
C VAL A 259 1.36 -3.24 -7.27
N ARG A 260 0.77 -3.67 -8.40
CA ARG A 260 -0.43 -3.05 -8.96
C ARG A 260 -1.60 -3.13 -7.98
N ALA A 261 -1.86 -4.31 -7.42
CA ALA A 261 -2.98 -4.52 -6.49
C ALA A 261 -2.85 -3.72 -5.18
N ILE A 262 -1.64 -3.60 -4.63
CA ILE A 262 -1.35 -2.74 -3.47
C ILE A 262 -1.69 -1.27 -3.78
N GLY A 263 -1.39 -0.80 -4.99
CA GLY A 263 -1.72 0.56 -5.43
C GLY A 263 -3.22 0.90 -5.41
N LEU A 264 -4.11 -0.11 -5.44
CA LEU A 264 -5.56 0.11 -5.27
C LEU A 264 -5.98 0.27 -3.82
N THR A 265 -5.31 -0.44 -2.90
CA THR A 265 -5.78 -0.59 -1.51
C THR A 265 -5.09 0.40 -0.58
N ALA A 266 -3.79 0.63 -0.76
CA ALA A 266 -2.99 1.46 0.13
C ALA A 266 -3.52 2.89 0.33
N PRO A 267 -4.00 3.61 -0.72
CA PRO A 267 -4.57 4.95 -0.52
C PRO A 267 -5.84 4.93 0.34
N HIS A 268 -6.66 3.88 0.25
CA HIS A 268 -7.86 3.74 1.08
C HIS A 268 -7.52 3.41 2.53
N ILE A 269 -6.48 2.59 2.74
CA ILE A 269 -5.97 2.23 4.06
C ILE A 269 -5.48 3.47 4.80
N ALA A 270 -4.62 4.27 4.18
CA ALA A 270 -4.04 5.48 4.79
C ALA A 270 -5.07 6.57 5.16
N GLN A 271 -6.32 6.43 4.71
CA GLN A 271 -7.39 7.39 4.93
C GLN A 271 -8.41 6.95 5.98
N VAL A 272 -8.19 5.83 6.68
CA VAL A 272 -9.15 5.28 7.66
C VAL A 272 -9.44 6.26 8.80
N TYR A 273 -8.45 7.06 9.22
CA TYR A 273 -8.56 7.97 10.38
C TYR A 273 -8.18 9.44 10.10
N THR A 274 -8.30 9.93 8.85
CA THR A 274 -8.02 11.33 8.53
C THR A 274 -8.92 12.29 9.34
N GLY A 275 -8.41 12.81 10.45
CA GLY A 275 -9.11 13.70 11.39
C GLY A 275 -8.51 13.82 12.79
N THR A 276 -7.57 12.95 13.19
CA THR A 276 -6.97 12.97 14.55
C THR A 276 -5.44 13.08 14.59
N LYS A 277 -4.74 13.32 13.48
CA LYS A 277 -3.26 13.35 13.46
C LYS A 277 -2.71 14.68 14.03
N PRO A 278 -2.06 14.73 15.22
CA PRO A 278 -1.03 15.74 15.45
C PRO A 278 0.20 15.40 14.59
N PRO A 279 0.96 16.40 14.11
CA PRO A 279 2.21 16.17 13.40
C PRO A 279 3.20 15.46 14.32
N VAL A 280 3.68 14.28 13.94
CA VAL A 280 4.90 13.72 14.52
C VAL A 280 6.05 14.27 13.68
N ASP A 281 6.89 15.07 14.31
CA ASP A 281 8.16 15.57 13.77
C ASP A 281 9.17 14.41 13.78
N ASP A 282 9.15 13.58 12.73
CA ASP A 282 10.20 12.61 12.47
C ASP A 282 11.36 13.32 11.75
N GLY A 283 12.20 13.98 12.56
CA GLY A 283 13.40 14.64 12.10
C GLY A 283 14.19 13.81 11.07
N ASN A 284 14.07 14.26 9.82
CA ASN A 284 14.93 14.12 8.64
C ASN A 284 14.15 13.62 7.40
N PRO A 285 13.88 14.49 6.41
CA PRO A 285 13.09 14.16 5.23
C PRO A 285 13.88 13.24 4.29
N GLY A 286 13.41 12.00 4.18
CA GLY A 286 13.85 11.05 3.16
C GLY A 286 12.88 11.10 1.99
N ASP A 287 13.36 11.65 0.88
CA ASP A 287 12.71 11.88 -0.41
C ASP A 287 11.62 10.88 -0.83
N THR A 288 10.40 11.38 -0.95
CA THR A 288 9.40 10.88 -1.91
C THR A 288 8.99 12.05 -2.79
N GLU A 289 9.98 12.53 -3.54
CA GLU A 289 9.77 13.44 -4.66
C GLU A 289 9.19 12.70 -5.88
N PRO A 290 8.59 13.44 -6.84
CA PRO A 290 8.62 13.00 -8.23
C PRO A 290 10.05 12.57 -8.57
N THR A 291 10.21 11.29 -8.89
CA THR A 291 11.50 10.57 -8.88
C THR A 291 12.58 11.01 -9.89
N ASP A 292 12.48 12.23 -10.44
CA ASP A 292 13.56 12.97 -11.10
C ASP A 292 13.08 14.43 -11.25
N ASN A 293 13.51 15.34 -10.37
CA ASN A 293 13.24 16.77 -10.45
C ASN A 293 14.35 17.50 -11.22
N THR A 294 14.63 17.10 -12.47
CA THR A 294 15.46 17.92 -13.36
C THR A 294 14.70 19.19 -13.74
N ASN A 295 14.73 20.19 -12.86
CA ASN A 295 14.17 21.56 -12.85
C ASN A 295 12.77 21.83 -13.40
N ASN A 296 12.15 20.96 -14.20
CA ASN A 296 10.97 21.23 -15.03
C ASN A 296 10.16 19.95 -15.36
N VAL A 297 10.56 18.76 -14.89
CA VAL A 297 9.93 17.46 -15.19
C VAL A 297 9.29 16.89 -13.93
N PHE A 298 8.01 16.50 -14.00
CA PHE A 298 7.24 15.97 -12.88
C PHE A 298 6.60 14.65 -13.29
N THR A 299 6.86 13.57 -12.54
CA THR A 299 6.49 12.20 -12.95
C THR A 299 5.73 11.46 -11.85
N ILE A 300 4.62 10.82 -12.21
CA ILE A 300 3.99 9.75 -11.44
C ILE A 300 4.48 8.43 -12.01
N LYS A 301 5.16 7.63 -11.19
CA LYS A 301 5.59 6.27 -11.56
C LYS A 301 4.49 5.25 -11.23
N GLY A 302 4.28 4.33 -12.16
CA GLY A 302 3.50 3.12 -11.94
C GLY A 302 4.37 1.93 -11.53
N PRO A 303 3.79 0.71 -11.48
CA PRO A 303 2.43 0.42 -11.92
C PRO A 303 1.38 0.81 -10.87
N LEU A 304 0.45 1.70 -11.25
CA LEU A 304 -0.74 2.03 -10.48
C LEU A 304 -1.95 1.42 -11.17
N ALA A 305 -2.71 0.60 -10.47
CA ALA A 305 -3.95 0.06 -11.02
C ALA A 305 -4.97 1.16 -11.32
N LEU A 306 -5.74 0.95 -12.38
CA LEU A 306 -6.97 1.72 -12.58
C LEU A 306 -8.12 0.99 -11.89
N PRO A 307 -8.89 1.67 -11.02
CA PRO A 307 -10.02 1.07 -10.35
C PRO A 307 -11.18 0.88 -11.33
N ASP A 308 -11.69 -0.35 -11.41
CA ASP A 308 -12.74 -0.72 -12.35
C ASP A 308 -14.04 0.07 -12.12
N MET A 309 -14.67 0.53 -13.21
CA MET A 309 -15.86 1.40 -13.23
C MET A 309 -15.77 2.65 -12.33
N LYS A 310 -14.56 3.13 -12.05
CA LYS A 310 -14.32 4.25 -11.14
C LYS A 310 -13.32 5.23 -11.75
N ILE A 311 -13.20 6.37 -11.08
CA ILE A 311 -12.20 7.38 -11.39
C ILE A 311 -11.01 7.22 -10.44
N LEU A 312 -9.82 7.15 -11.01
CA LEU A 312 -8.56 7.36 -10.33
C LEU A 312 -8.21 8.84 -10.44
N THR A 313 -8.09 9.51 -9.29
CA THR A 313 -7.66 10.91 -9.21
C THR A 313 -6.27 10.95 -8.61
N LEU A 314 -5.28 11.36 -9.40
CA LEU A 314 -3.88 11.47 -9.00
C LEU A 314 -3.43 12.91 -9.12
N PRO A 315 -2.99 13.50 -8.02
CA PRO A 315 -2.57 14.89 -8.03
C PRO A 315 -1.04 15.01 -8.21
N ILE A 316 -0.57 16.14 -8.73
CA ILE A 316 0.81 16.38 -9.20
C ILE A 316 1.20 17.79 -8.76
N VAL A 317 2.25 17.92 -7.94
CA VAL A 317 2.72 19.23 -7.46
C VAL A 317 3.84 19.71 -8.36
N VAL A 318 3.59 20.81 -9.03
CA VAL A 318 4.52 21.48 -9.94
C VAL A 318 5.11 22.67 -9.21
N SER A 319 6.44 22.70 -9.07
CA SER A 319 7.17 23.76 -8.36
C SER A 319 7.82 24.77 -9.32
N ALA A 320 7.71 26.06 -8.98
CA ALA A 320 8.45 27.18 -9.58
C ALA A 320 8.52 27.21 -11.12
N GLN A 321 7.43 26.87 -11.80
CA GLN A 321 7.33 26.94 -13.27
C GLN A 321 6.50 28.15 -13.69
N GLN A 322 7.01 28.94 -14.63
CA GLN A 322 6.20 29.89 -15.39
C GLN A 322 6.35 29.55 -16.86
N SER A 323 5.36 28.83 -17.41
CA SER A 323 5.36 28.49 -18.81
C SER A 323 3.94 28.52 -19.34
N SER A 324 3.78 29.03 -20.56
CA SER A 324 2.51 28.96 -21.28
C SER A 324 2.30 27.61 -21.96
N THR A 325 3.29 26.72 -21.89
CA THR A 325 3.26 25.43 -22.56
C THR A 325 3.70 24.31 -21.63
N ALA A 326 3.23 23.09 -21.89
CA ALA A 326 3.70 21.89 -21.20
C ALA A 326 3.68 20.69 -22.13
N GLN A 327 4.62 19.76 -21.95
CA GLN A 327 4.64 18.46 -22.60
C GLN A 327 4.13 17.41 -21.63
N VAL A 328 3.10 16.66 -22.02
CA VAL A 328 2.51 15.60 -21.20
C VAL A 328 2.78 14.26 -21.87
N ALA A 329 3.37 13.30 -21.16
CA ALA A 329 3.51 11.92 -21.60
C ALA A 329 2.65 11.00 -20.70
N ILE A 330 1.85 10.14 -21.32
CA ILE A 330 1.00 9.17 -20.62
C ILE A 330 1.29 7.79 -21.14
N ASP A 331 1.52 6.84 -20.24
CA ASP A 331 1.63 5.42 -20.54
C ASP A 331 0.65 4.62 -19.67
N ILE A 332 -0.40 4.11 -20.30
CA ILE A 332 -1.40 3.25 -19.67
C ILE A 332 -1.51 1.94 -20.46
N THR A 333 -1.53 0.83 -19.74
CA THR A 333 -1.99 -0.47 -20.25
C THR A 333 -3.43 -0.69 -19.81
N HIS A 334 -4.31 -1.09 -20.73
CA HIS A 334 -5.68 -1.49 -20.43
C HIS A 334 -6.04 -2.70 -21.28
N GLU A 335 -6.85 -3.64 -20.79
CA GLU A 335 -7.36 -4.71 -21.67
C GLU A 335 -8.24 -4.16 -22.81
N TYR A 336 -8.84 -2.99 -22.61
CA TYR A 336 -9.62 -2.27 -23.63
C TYR A 336 -9.56 -0.76 -23.40
N ARG A 337 -8.57 -0.07 -23.97
CA ARG A 337 -8.32 1.36 -23.67
C ARG A 337 -9.49 2.27 -24.07
N GLY A 338 -10.39 1.79 -24.93
CA GLY A 338 -11.63 2.49 -25.31
C GLY A 338 -12.56 2.76 -24.13
N ASP A 339 -12.38 2.08 -23.00
CA ASP A 339 -13.18 2.31 -21.79
C ASP A 339 -12.74 3.55 -21.01
N LEU A 340 -11.56 4.10 -21.31
CA LEU A 340 -10.94 5.15 -20.52
C LEU A 340 -11.26 6.56 -21.03
N SER A 341 -11.66 7.45 -20.11
CA SER A 341 -11.56 8.91 -20.27
C SER A 341 -10.43 9.45 -19.40
N ILE A 342 -9.62 10.37 -19.95
CA ILE A 342 -8.47 10.95 -19.26
C ILE A 342 -8.53 12.46 -19.34
N ARG A 343 -8.47 13.11 -18.18
CA ARG A 343 -8.44 14.57 -18.04
C ARG A 343 -7.27 15.00 -17.17
N LEU A 344 -6.72 16.16 -17.47
CA LEU A 344 -5.70 16.82 -16.65
C LEU A 344 -6.19 18.22 -16.31
N PHE A 345 -6.16 18.58 -15.03
CA PHE A 345 -6.58 19.87 -14.53
C PHE A 345 -5.37 20.64 -14.02
N ALA A 346 -5.31 21.93 -14.32
CA ALA A 346 -4.38 22.87 -13.73
C ALA A 346 -4.92 23.38 -12.37
N PRO A 347 -4.05 24.02 -11.55
CA PRO A 347 -4.41 24.63 -10.27
C PRO A 347 -5.55 25.65 -10.32
N ASP A 348 -5.72 26.36 -11.44
CA ASP A 348 -6.80 27.34 -11.64
C ASP A 348 -8.15 26.70 -12.00
N GLY A 349 -8.19 25.36 -12.15
CA GLY A 349 -9.37 24.60 -12.54
C GLY A 349 -9.58 24.49 -14.05
N SER A 350 -8.75 25.12 -14.88
CA SER A 350 -8.71 24.84 -16.32
C SER A 350 -8.30 23.40 -16.56
N TYR A 351 -8.74 22.79 -17.67
CA TYR A 351 -8.48 21.38 -17.92
C TYR A 351 -8.38 21.02 -19.39
N TRP A 352 -7.66 19.93 -19.64
CA TRP A 352 -7.49 19.32 -20.95
C TRP A 352 -8.07 17.91 -20.95
N VAL A 353 -8.79 17.59 -22.02
CA VAL A 353 -9.23 16.23 -22.31
C VAL A 353 -8.14 15.55 -23.13
N LEU A 354 -7.40 14.66 -22.51
CA LEU A 354 -6.31 13.93 -23.16
C LEU A 354 -6.86 12.71 -23.91
N LYS A 355 -7.92 12.10 -23.37
CA LYS A 355 -8.65 11.01 -24.01
C LYS A 355 -10.14 11.06 -23.66
N GLN A 356 -10.99 10.74 -24.64
CA GLN A 356 -12.38 10.36 -24.39
C GLN A 356 -12.56 8.85 -24.54
N ALA A 357 -13.44 8.29 -23.72
CA ALA A 357 -13.91 6.93 -23.90
C ALA A 357 -14.51 6.78 -25.31
N ASN A 358 -14.13 5.70 -25.98
CA ASN A 358 -14.60 5.36 -27.31
C ASN A 358 -14.71 3.84 -27.41
N ARG A 359 -15.95 3.34 -27.40
CA ARG A 359 -16.23 1.91 -27.50
C ARG A 359 -15.67 1.23 -28.76
N TYR A 360 -15.20 1.96 -29.75
CA TYR A 360 -14.58 1.41 -30.96
C TYR A 360 -13.05 1.31 -30.86
N ASP A 361 -12.43 1.92 -29.85
CA ASP A 361 -10.98 1.90 -29.63
C ASP A 361 -10.57 0.64 -28.84
N ARG A 362 -10.34 -0.47 -29.56
CA ARG A 362 -10.02 -1.78 -28.98
C ARG A 362 -8.56 -1.98 -28.59
N GLY A 363 -7.75 -0.92 -28.63
CA GLY A 363 -6.32 -1.01 -28.32
C GLY A 363 -6.07 -1.34 -26.85
N GLN A 364 -4.89 -1.90 -26.55
CA GLN A 364 -4.52 -2.30 -25.19
C GLN A 364 -3.47 -1.41 -24.51
N SER A 365 -2.90 -0.48 -25.27
CA SER A 365 -1.88 0.45 -24.77
C SER A 365 -2.24 1.86 -25.19
N TYR A 366 -2.12 2.79 -24.28
CA TYR A 366 -2.28 4.22 -24.52
C TYR A 366 -0.97 4.90 -24.10
N ASN A 367 -0.01 4.91 -25.03
CA ASN A 367 1.28 5.54 -24.89
C ASN A 367 1.32 6.73 -25.86
N VAL A 368 1.18 7.94 -25.32
CA VAL A 368 1.02 9.16 -26.11
C VAL A 368 1.74 10.33 -25.46
N GLN A 369 2.09 11.31 -26.30
CA GLN A 369 2.62 12.60 -25.87
C GLN A 369 1.75 13.73 -26.42
N PHE A 370 1.52 14.75 -25.58
CA PHE A 370 0.76 15.95 -25.91
C PHE A 370 1.59 17.19 -25.65
N THR A 371 1.33 18.23 -26.43
CA THR A 371 1.77 19.59 -26.12
C THR A 371 0.55 20.42 -25.75
N LEU A 372 0.54 20.93 -24.52
CA LEU A 372 -0.41 21.94 -24.06
C LEU A 372 0.15 23.30 -24.45
N ASN A 373 -0.59 24.11 -25.21
CA ASN A 373 -0.12 25.41 -25.70
C ASN A 373 -0.73 26.62 -24.96
N ASP A 374 -1.73 26.36 -24.12
CA ASP A 374 -2.59 27.38 -23.51
C ASP A 374 -2.62 27.22 -21.98
N VAL A 375 -1.47 26.93 -21.37
CA VAL A 375 -1.34 26.92 -19.91
C VAL A 375 -1.27 28.38 -19.46
N ASP A 376 -2.08 28.77 -18.48
CA ASP A 376 -1.89 30.08 -17.85
C ASP A 376 -0.56 30.03 -17.07
N PRO A 377 0.45 30.89 -17.38
CA PRO A 377 1.73 30.87 -16.69
C PRO A 377 1.62 31.06 -15.17
N SER A 378 0.56 31.72 -14.70
CA SER A 378 0.28 31.89 -13.27
C SER A 378 -0.33 30.66 -12.60
N ALA A 379 -0.84 29.71 -13.40
CA ALA A 379 -1.36 28.42 -12.96
C ALA A 379 -0.39 27.27 -13.31
N ALA A 380 0.76 27.53 -13.93
CA ALA A 380 1.75 26.49 -14.19
C ALA A 380 2.29 25.90 -12.86
N GLU A 381 2.52 26.74 -11.86
CA GLU A 381 2.90 26.34 -10.51
C GLU A 381 1.66 25.99 -9.65
N GLY A 382 1.75 24.89 -8.89
CA GLY A 382 0.72 24.45 -7.96
C GLY A 382 0.32 22.99 -8.11
N GLU A 383 -0.84 22.64 -7.53
CA GLU A 383 -1.40 21.29 -7.60
C GLU A 383 -2.20 21.08 -8.88
N TRP A 384 -1.62 20.31 -9.80
CA TRP A 384 -2.29 19.73 -10.96
C TRP A 384 -3.00 18.43 -10.56
N ARG A 385 -3.98 18.02 -11.36
CA ARG A 385 -4.78 16.82 -11.06
C ARG A 385 -5.06 16.02 -12.32
N LEU A 386 -4.52 14.81 -12.37
CA LEU A 386 -4.82 13.79 -13.38
C LEU A 386 -6.04 12.98 -12.94
N GLU A 387 -7.02 12.87 -13.83
CA GLU A 387 -8.18 12.00 -13.68
C GLU A 387 -8.17 10.95 -14.78
N ILE A 388 -8.23 9.67 -14.40
CA ILE A 388 -8.40 8.54 -15.31
C ILE A 388 -9.66 7.80 -14.88
N GLN A 389 -10.70 7.84 -15.71
CA GLN A 389 -11.96 7.15 -15.44
C GLN A 389 -12.09 5.93 -16.34
N ASP A 390 -12.32 4.78 -15.72
CA ASP A 390 -12.84 3.61 -16.40
C ASP A 390 -14.38 3.62 -16.35
N HIS A 391 -15.01 3.50 -17.52
CA HIS A 391 -16.47 3.54 -17.65
C HIS A 391 -17.12 2.15 -17.66
N PHE A 392 -16.35 1.06 -17.86
CA PHE A 392 -16.91 -0.27 -18.10
C PHE A 392 -16.23 -1.36 -17.28
N GLY A 393 -17.06 -2.25 -16.71
CA GLY A 393 -16.62 -3.31 -15.82
C GLY A 393 -15.84 -4.45 -16.46
N GLY A 394 -14.96 -5.07 -15.68
CA GLY A 394 -14.35 -6.38 -15.97
C GLY A 394 -13.12 -6.34 -16.86
N LYS A 395 -12.56 -5.15 -17.12
CA LYS A 395 -11.31 -4.96 -17.84
C LYS A 395 -10.30 -4.29 -16.92
N LEU A 396 -9.09 -4.82 -16.87
CA LEU A 396 -8.06 -4.30 -15.98
C LEU A 396 -7.20 -3.24 -16.65
N GLY A 397 -6.85 -2.25 -15.85
CA GLY A 397 -6.02 -1.12 -16.22
C GLY A 397 -4.83 -0.92 -15.31
N THR A 398 -3.75 -0.38 -15.88
CA THR A 398 -2.56 0.07 -15.16
C THR A 398 -2.05 1.35 -15.78
N LEU A 399 -1.92 2.41 -14.98
CA LEU A 399 -1.05 3.54 -15.28
C LEU A 399 0.40 3.08 -15.04
N ASN A 400 1.18 2.98 -16.11
CA ASN A 400 2.59 2.62 -16.06
C ASN A 400 3.44 3.85 -15.72
N GLN A 401 3.09 5.00 -16.30
CA GLN A 401 3.74 6.29 -16.04
C GLN A 401 2.86 7.45 -16.49
N PHE A 402 2.92 8.55 -15.75
CA PHE A 402 2.51 9.87 -16.22
C PHE A 402 3.65 10.85 -16.02
N GLN A 403 3.87 11.75 -16.97
CA GLN A 403 4.86 12.82 -16.85
C GLN A 403 4.30 14.13 -17.43
N ILE A 404 4.59 15.24 -16.77
CA ILE A 404 4.42 16.59 -17.29
C ILE A 404 5.75 17.33 -17.23
N THR A 405 6.11 18.02 -18.32
CA THR A 405 7.36 18.78 -18.44
C THR A 405 7.07 20.19 -18.90
N PHE A 406 7.64 21.19 -18.25
CA PHE A 406 7.53 22.59 -18.66
C PHE A 406 8.83 23.03 -19.36
N PRO A 407 8.80 23.58 -20.58
CA PRO A 407 10.01 24.01 -21.28
C PRO A 407 10.58 25.33 -20.76
#